data_AF-A0A8H6GY23-F1
#
_entry.id   AF-A0A8H6GY23-F1
#
_cell.length_a   1.000
_cell.length_b   1.000
_cell.length_c   1.000
_cell.angle_alpha   90.00
_cell.angle_beta   90.00
_cell.angle_gamma   90.00
#
_symmetry.space_group_name_H-M   'P 1'
#
loop_
_entity.id
_entity.type
_entity.pdbx_description
1 polymer ?
#
loop_
_entity_poly.entity_id
_entity_poly.type
_entity_poly.pdbx_seq_one_letter_code
_entity_poly.pdbx_strand_id
1 'polypeptide(L)'
;MAANKSEAGNARDVQTNLADLLNEVRRDILSQAGRIGPDLRILHGATEAALAGGIVDDRKYLVENIMQLAASLPNGSRARDDLNAAFIKRLWDNLRHPPLSYLGDEFRYRAADGSNNNVLYPHLGAAGSHYARSVVPKHKRTSILPDPSLIFDSLLARNGSAKENPSKVSSCLFYLATVLIHGMQKYEILVGYMNKLRNSSYLDLSPLYGKNMEEQTKVRTFKDGRLKNDVFSEDRLLTQPPGVCALMIAFNRFHNYVVGELTTINEDRRFSLAEGVTHGHPDYDKAQLKRDNDLFQTGRLVTCGLYVNIIVSDYLRTILNLNRNPIASDWKLDPRDDFSEVFDSQGTPRGIGNQVSVEFNMIYRWHSAVSRQDEVWANGFFKEVFGPNANPDTMSTDEFLQGLRKWNWSLPGDPEKWTFGGLTRLEDGRFPDAELVQLLQAGTENVAGKYSCNGLG
;
A
#
# COMPACT_ATOMS: atom_id res chain seq x y z
N MET A 1 29.55 -2.83 -49.98
CA MET A 1 29.33 -4.25 -50.34
C MET A 1 29.50 -5.04 -49.05
N ALA A 2 28.54 -5.68 -48.41
CA ALA A 2 27.33 -6.31 -48.91
C ALA A 2 26.16 -6.10 -47.92
N ALA A 3 25.04 -5.62 -48.44
CA ALA A 3 23.71 -5.79 -47.86
C ALA A 3 22.92 -6.72 -48.81
N ASN A 4 21.87 -7.34 -48.31
CA ASN A 4 20.93 -8.23 -49.00
C ASN A 4 21.43 -9.64 -49.33
N LYS A 5 21.22 -10.58 -48.38
CA LYS A 5 20.94 -11.98 -48.71
C LYS A 5 20.24 -12.81 -47.60
N SER A 6 20.17 -12.34 -46.35
CA SER A 6 19.58 -13.13 -45.25
C SER A 6 18.09 -12.87 -44.97
N GLU A 7 17.52 -11.72 -45.31
CA GLU A 7 16.11 -11.41 -45.02
C GLU A 7 15.11 -12.05 -46.00
N ALA A 8 15.55 -12.34 -47.24
CA ALA A 8 14.69 -12.93 -48.26
C ALA A 8 14.42 -14.44 -48.05
N GLY A 9 15.27 -15.14 -47.30
CA GLY A 9 15.09 -16.57 -46.98
C GLY A 9 14.05 -16.78 -45.87
N ASN A 10 14.09 -15.94 -44.84
CA ASN A 10 13.24 -16.08 -43.66
C ASN A 10 11.77 -15.66 -43.91
N ALA A 11 11.56 -14.65 -44.76
CA ALA A 11 10.21 -14.23 -45.18
C ALA A 11 9.54 -15.25 -46.11
N ARG A 12 10.33 -15.96 -46.93
CA ARG A 12 9.82 -17.06 -47.77
C ARG A 12 9.44 -18.25 -46.92
N ASP A 13 10.29 -18.70 -45.99
CA ASP A 13 10.01 -19.86 -45.11
C ASP A 13 8.80 -19.67 -44.17
N VAL A 14 8.52 -18.44 -43.72
CA VAL A 14 7.30 -18.14 -42.96
C VAL A 14 6.05 -18.11 -43.85
N GLN A 15 6.17 -17.62 -45.09
CA GLN A 15 5.07 -17.67 -46.07
C GLN A 15 4.78 -19.08 -46.59
N THR A 16 5.79 -19.95 -46.77
CA THR A 16 5.59 -21.37 -47.12
C THR A 16 4.94 -22.12 -45.98
N ASN A 17 5.35 -21.91 -44.72
CA ASN A 17 4.71 -22.56 -43.57
C ASN A 17 3.24 -22.17 -43.38
N LEU A 18 2.87 -20.92 -43.65
CA LEU A 18 1.46 -20.48 -43.57
C LEU A 18 0.64 -21.01 -44.75
N ALA A 19 1.22 -21.05 -45.96
CA ALA A 19 0.56 -21.60 -47.15
C ALA A 19 0.39 -23.12 -47.08
N ASP A 20 1.35 -23.83 -46.51
CA ASP A 20 1.29 -25.28 -46.29
C ASP A 20 0.29 -25.62 -45.19
N LEU A 21 0.27 -24.88 -44.08
CA LEU A 21 -0.76 -24.98 -43.04
C LEU A 21 -2.16 -24.72 -43.59
N LEU A 22 -2.33 -23.66 -44.40
CA LEU A 22 -3.61 -23.35 -45.05
C LEU A 22 -4.02 -24.41 -46.07
N ASN A 23 -3.08 -25.03 -46.79
CA ASN A 23 -3.35 -26.11 -47.74
C ASN A 23 -3.64 -27.45 -47.04
N GLU A 24 -3.08 -27.70 -45.87
CA GLU A 24 -3.33 -28.88 -45.04
C GLU A 24 -4.70 -28.76 -44.35
N VAL A 25 -4.98 -27.59 -43.74
CA VAL A 25 -6.31 -27.24 -43.20
C VAL A 25 -7.38 -27.28 -44.29
N ARG A 26 -7.10 -26.75 -45.49
CA ARG A 26 -8.01 -26.82 -46.62
C ARG A 26 -8.23 -28.25 -47.11
N ARG A 27 -7.20 -29.10 -47.13
CA ARG A 27 -7.34 -30.53 -47.49
C ARG A 27 -8.17 -31.30 -46.47
N ASP A 28 -7.93 -31.09 -45.19
CA ASP A 28 -8.71 -31.73 -44.11
C ASP A 28 -10.17 -31.26 -44.14
N ILE A 29 -10.43 -29.96 -44.31
CA ILE A 29 -11.78 -29.39 -44.45
C ILE A 29 -12.50 -29.91 -45.71
N LEU A 30 -11.80 -29.93 -46.86
CA LEU A 30 -12.39 -30.42 -48.13
C LEU A 30 -12.64 -31.93 -48.11
N SER A 31 -11.82 -32.72 -47.41
CA SER A 31 -12.04 -34.15 -47.22
C SER A 31 -13.32 -34.48 -46.44
N GLN A 32 -13.89 -33.48 -45.75
CA GLN A 32 -15.08 -33.57 -44.92
C GLN A 32 -16.26 -32.71 -45.43
N ALA A 33 -16.20 -32.21 -46.67
CA ALA A 33 -17.20 -31.30 -47.26
C ALA A 33 -18.66 -31.84 -47.28
N GLY A 34 -18.87 -33.13 -46.97
CA GLY A 34 -20.19 -33.75 -46.80
C GLY A 34 -20.70 -33.84 -45.36
N ARG A 35 -19.92 -33.44 -44.34
CA ARG A 35 -20.28 -33.52 -42.91
C ARG A 35 -20.24 -32.19 -42.18
N ILE A 36 -19.45 -31.23 -42.63
CA ILE A 36 -19.25 -29.94 -41.95
C ILE A 36 -19.40 -28.84 -43.01
N GLY A 37 -20.46 -28.05 -42.92
CA GLY A 37 -20.57 -26.82 -43.70
C GLY A 37 -19.44 -25.86 -43.29
N PRO A 38 -18.87 -25.07 -44.22
CA PRO A 38 -17.78 -24.16 -43.90
C PRO A 38 -18.30 -23.14 -42.90
N ASP A 39 -17.95 -23.29 -41.62
CA ASP A 39 -18.41 -22.36 -40.60
C ASP A 39 -17.51 -21.12 -40.66
N LEU A 40 -17.71 -20.33 -41.72
CA LEU A 40 -17.18 -18.98 -41.92
C LEU A 40 -17.35 -18.12 -40.66
N ARG A 41 -18.31 -18.48 -39.81
CA ARG A 41 -18.56 -17.91 -38.47
C ARG A 41 -17.39 -18.08 -37.51
N ILE A 42 -16.66 -19.19 -37.55
CA ILE A 42 -15.50 -19.44 -36.67
C ILE A 42 -14.31 -18.58 -37.10
N LEU A 43 -14.02 -18.53 -38.41
CA LEU A 43 -12.98 -17.65 -38.97
C LEU A 43 -13.30 -16.17 -38.75
N HIS A 44 -14.56 -15.78 -38.96
CA HIS A 44 -15.05 -14.43 -38.70
C HIS A 44 -14.96 -14.06 -37.22
N GLY A 45 -15.43 -14.93 -36.31
CA GLY A 45 -15.37 -14.70 -34.87
C GLY A 45 -13.94 -14.70 -34.31
N ALA A 46 -13.04 -15.52 -34.84
CA ALA A 46 -11.62 -15.48 -34.47
C ALA A 46 -10.93 -14.19 -34.95
N THR A 47 -11.31 -13.69 -36.12
CA THR A 47 -10.81 -12.41 -36.66
C THR A 47 -11.36 -11.22 -35.86
N GLU A 48 -12.66 -11.21 -35.53
CA GLU A 48 -13.26 -10.22 -34.63
C GLU A 48 -12.59 -10.22 -33.25
N ALA A 49 -12.33 -11.39 -32.68
CA ALA A 49 -11.63 -11.53 -31.40
C ALA A 49 -10.21 -10.94 -31.45
N ALA A 50 -9.45 -11.22 -32.51
CA ALA A 50 -8.11 -10.68 -32.69
C ALA A 50 -8.12 -9.16 -32.88
N LEU A 51 -9.11 -8.62 -33.61
CA LEU A 51 -9.28 -7.18 -33.82
C LEU A 51 -9.80 -6.45 -32.57
N ALA A 52 -10.53 -7.15 -31.69
CA ALA A 52 -11.02 -6.64 -30.41
C ALA A 52 -10.03 -6.84 -29.25
N GLY A 53 -8.75 -7.08 -29.53
CA GLY A 53 -7.72 -7.24 -28.49
C GLY A 53 -7.90 -8.50 -27.63
N GLY A 54 -8.54 -9.54 -28.17
CA GLY A 54 -8.80 -10.81 -27.47
C GLY A 54 -10.16 -10.90 -26.77
N ILE A 55 -10.96 -9.82 -26.76
CA ILE A 55 -12.30 -9.81 -26.17
C ILE A 55 -13.27 -10.56 -27.07
N VAL A 56 -14.00 -11.52 -26.52
CA VAL A 56 -14.99 -12.33 -27.24
C VAL A 56 -16.35 -12.24 -26.56
N ASP A 57 -17.36 -11.84 -27.34
CA ASP A 57 -18.76 -11.88 -26.93
C ASP A 57 -19.20 -13.36 -26.84
N ASP A 58 -19.36 -13.84 -25.61
CA ASP A 58 -19.74 -15.22 -25.29
C ASP A 58 -21.12 -15.59 -25.87
N ARG A 59 -22.01 -14.61 -26.06
CA ARG A 59 -23.32 -14.81 -26.72
C ARG A 59 -23.20 -15.22 -28.18
N LYS A 60 -22.02 -15.07 -28.80
CA LYS A 60 -21.73 -15.54 -30.17
C LYS A 60 -21.29 -17.01 -30.22
N TYR A 61 -21.18 -17.70 -29.09
CA TYR A 61 -20.84 -19.12 -28.97
C TYR A 61 -19.55 -19.52 -29.71
N LEU A 62 -18.58 -18.60 -29.81
CA LEU A 62 -17.36 -18.82 -30.60
C LEU A 62 -16.52 -19.98 -30.05
N VAL A 63 -16.45 -20.11 -28.72
CA VAL A 63 -15.72 -21.20 -28.06
C VAL A 63 -16.38 -22.54 -28.33
N GLU A 64 -17.71 -22.60 -28.20
CA GLU A 64 -18.52 -23.78 -28.43
C GLU A 64 -18.43 -24.24 -29.89
N ASN A 65 -18.42 -23.30 -30.85
CA ASN A 65 -18.25 -23.60 -32.26
C ASN A 65 -16.84 -24.15 -32.58
N ILE A 66 -15.79 -23.62 -31.94
CA ILE A 66 -14.42 -24.16 -32.05
C ILE A 66 -14.35 -25.58 -31.46
N MET A 67 -15.00 -25.82 -30.32
CA MET A 67 -15.07 -27.16 -29.71
C MET A 67 -15.82 -28.15 -30.60
N GLN A 68 -16.94 -27.75 -31.21
CA GLN A 68 -17.69 -28.60 -32.16
C GLN A 68 -16.85 -28.93 -33.40
N LEU A 69 -16.13 -27.94 -33.94
CA LEU A 69 -15.21 -28.17 -35.06
C LEU A 69 -14.09 -29.15 -34.68
N ALA A 70 -13.40 -28.93 -33.56
CA ALA A 70 -12.33 -29.81 -33.10
C ALA A 70 -12.84 -31.25 -32.83
N ALA A 71 -14.05 -31.40 -32.29
CA ALA A 71 -14.68 -32.70 -32.06
C ALA A 71 -15.09 -33.43 -33.35
N SER A 72 -15.35 -32.69 -34.42
CA SER A 72 -15.75 -33.25 -35.72
C SER A 72 -14.58 -33.74 -36.59
N LEU A 73 -13.34 -33.40 -36.24
CA LEU A 73 -12.15 -33.78 -36.99
C LEU A 73 -11.69 -35.23 -36.70
N PRO A 74 -11.12 -35.96 -37.70
CA PRO A 74 -10.67 -37.34 -37.54
C PRO A 74 -9.67 -37.54 -36.39
N ASN A 75 -9.64 -38.75 -35.83
CA ASN A 75 -8.62 -39.13 -34.85
C ASN A 75 -7.24 -39.10 -35.52
N GLY A 76 -6.26 -38.44 -34.88
CA GLY A 76 -4.90 -38.28 -35.40
C GLY A 76 -4.72 -37.17 -36.45
N SER A 77 -5.74 -36.33 -36.70
CA SER A 77 -5.58 -35.13 -37.53
C SER A 77 -4.72 -34.09 -36.81
N ARG A 78 -3.69 -33.59 -37.50
CA ARG A 78 -2.83 -32.51 -37.00
C ARG A 78 -3.60 -31.21 -36.77
N ALA A 79 -4.56 -30.90 -37.63
CA ALA A 79 -5.41 -29.71 -37.48
C ALA A 79 -6.25 -29.77 -36.20
N ARG A 80 -6.70 -30.96 -35.80
CA ARG A 80 -7.39 -31.18 -34.52
C ARG A 80 -6.45 -30.94 -33.34
N ASP A 81 -5.23 -31.43 -33.42
CA ASP A 81 -4.22 -31.26 -32.37
C ASP A 81 -3.83 -29.78 -32.20
N ASP A 82 -3.64 -29.06 -33.30
CA ASP A 82 -3.32 -27.63 -33.29
C ASP A 82 -4.48 -26.78 -32.74
N LEU A 83 -5.73 -27.09 -33.12
CA LEU A 83 -6.93 -26.43 -32.56
C LEU A 83 -7.07 -26.69 -31.05
N ASN A 84 -6.81 -27.93 -30.60
CA ASN A 84 -6.80 -28.26 -29.18
C ASN A 84 -5.71 -27.51 -28.43
N ALA A 85 -4.49 -27.45 -28.97
CA ALA A 85 -3.38 -26.72 -28.35
C ALA A 85 -3.69 -25.23 -28.22
N ALA A 86 -4.23 -24.61 -29.27
CA ALA A 86 -4.66 -23.22 -29.25
C ALA A 86 -5.80 -22.95 -28.24
N PHE A 87 -6.77 -23.88 -28.15
CA PHE A 87 -7.87 -23.78 -27.19
C PHE A 87 -7.39 -23.90 -25.75
N ILE A 88 -6.55 -24.89 -25.45
CA ILE A 88 -5.95 -25.07 -24.11
C ILE A 88 -5.13 -23.84 -23.72
N LYS A 89 -4.29 -23.33 -24.64
CA LYS A 89 -3.51 -22.11 -24.40
C LYS A 89 -4.42 -20.92 -24.08
N ARG A 90 -5.54 -20.77 -24.79
CA ARG A 90 -6.51 -19.70 -24.53
C ARG A 90 -7.21 -19.86 -23.19
N LEU A 91 -7.62 -21.06 -22.81
CA LEU A 91 -8.21 -21.31 -21.48
C LEU A 91 -7.20 -21.03 -20.36
N TRP A 92 -5.94 -21.42 -20.56
CA TRP A 92 -4.84 -21.13 -19.65
C TRP A 92 -4.58 -19.62 -19.53
N ASP A 93 -4.43 -18.92 -20.66
CA ASP A 93 -4.15 -17.48 -20.68
C ASP A 93 -5.32 -16.65 -20.10
N ASN A 94 -6.55 -17.17 -20.14
CA ASN A 94 -7.75 -16.54 -19.54
C ASN A 94 -7.80 -16.67 -18.01
N LEU A 95 -7.08 -17.61 -17.41
CA LEU A 95 -7.08 -17.84 -15.97
C LEU A 95 -5.82 -17.23 -15.33
N ARG A 96 -5.98 -16.69 -14.12
CA ARG A 96 -4.84 -16.20 -13.34
C ARG A 96 -4.08 -17.37 -12.76
N HIS A 97 -2.83 -17.49 -13.16
CA HIS A 97 -1.91 -18.48 -12.64
C HIS A 97 -0.70 -17.80 -12.00
N PRO A 98 -0.50 -17.98 -10.68
CA PRO A 98 -1.41 -18.58 -9.70
C PRO A 98 -2.60 -17.64 -9.35
N PRO A 99 -3.62 -18.12 -8.60
CA PRO A 99 -4.74 -17.29 -8.16
C PRO A 99 -4.30 -16.07 -7.35
N LEU A 100 -5.01 -14.95 -7.51
CA LEU A 100 -4.71 -13.70 -6.80
C LEU A 100 -5.17 -13.67 -5.34
N SER A 101 -6.17 -14.49 -4.98
CA SER A 101 -6.74 -14.53 -3.65
C SER A 101 -7.40 -15.90 -3.40
N TYR A 102 -7.60 -16.23 -2.13
CA TYR A 102 -8.26 -17.45 -1.67
C TYR A 102 -9.48 -17.12 -0.82
N LEU A 103 -10.44 -18.03 -0.80
CA LEU A 103 -11.57 -17.97 0.11
C LEU A 103 -11.15 -18.60 1.44
N GLY A 104 -11.04 -17.77 2.47
CA GLY A 104 -10.71 -18.18 3.84
C GLY A 104 -10.75 -16.99 4.78
N ASP A 105 -11.02 -17.22 6.07
CA ASP A 105 -11.10 -16.13 7.06
C ASP A 105 -9.78 -15.37 7.18
N GLU A 106 -8.65 -16.07 7.01
CA GLU A 106 -7.29 -15.51 6.98
C GLU A 106 -6.98 -14.60 5.77
N PHE A 107 -7.79 -14.64 4.71
CA PHE A 107 -7.64 -13.82 3.51
C PHE A 107 -8.76 -12.77 3.34
N ARG A 108 -9.76 -12.79 4.23
CA ARG A 108 -10.90 -11.86 4.18
C ARG A 108 -10.52 -10.43 4.56
N TYR A 109 -9.59 -10.30 5.50
CA TYR A 109 -9.17 -9.03 6.08
C TYR A 109 -7.65 -8.93 6.15
N ARG A 110 -7.13 -7.72 6.40
CA ARG A 110 -5.70 -7.54 6.66
C ARG A 110 -5.33 -8.11 8.03
N ALA A 111 -4.38 -9.04 8.07
CA ALA A 111 -3.80 -9.49 9.33
C ALA A 111 -3.21 -8.32 10.14
N ALA A 112 -3.12 -8.47 11.47
CA ALA A 112 -2.61 -7.41 12.34
C ALA A 112 -1.12 -7.08 12.06
N ASP A 113 -0.35 -8.08 11.63
CA ASP A 113 1.07 -7.96 11.26
C ASP A 113 1.28 -7.76 9.75
N GLY A 114 0.20 -7.71 8.95
CA GLY A 114 0.27 -7.59 7.49
C GLY A 114 0.65 -8.86 6.74
N SER A 115 0.76 -10.02 7.42
CA SER A 115 0.92 -11.31 6.76
C SER A 115 -0.28 -11.67 5.87
N ASN A 116 -0.12 -12.67 5.00
CA ASN A 116 -1.14 -13.19 4.07
C ASN A 116 -1.68 -12.19 3.03
N ASN A 117 -1.10 -11.00 2.93
CA ASN A 117 -1.48 -10.00 1.93
C ASN A 117 -1.05 -10.41 0.52
N ASN A 118 0.10 -11.09 0.40
CA ASN A 118 0.44 -11.88 -0.79
C ASN A 118 0.22 -13.36 -0.46
N VAL A 119 -0.63 -14.03 -1.23
CA VAL A 119 -1.02 -15.41 -0.96
C VAL A 119 0.05 -16.45 -1.33
N LEU A 120 0.95 -16.11 -2.26
CA LEU A 120 2.09 -16.95 -2.65
C LEU A 120 3.27 -16.78 -1.72
N TYR A 121 3.41 -15.57 -1.17
CA TYR A 121 4.46 -15.20 -0.24
C TYR A 121 3.84 -14.59 1.03
N PRO A 122 3.22 -15.42 1.90
CA PRO A 122 2.53 -14.95 3.10
C PRO A 122 3.31 -14.00 4.01
N HIS A 123 4.64 -14.13 4.04
CA HIS A 123 5.53 -13.31 4.87
C HIS A 123 6.01 -12.03 4.17
N LEU A 124 5.74 -11.85 2.88
CA LEU A 124 6.15 -10.67 2.14
C LEU A 124 5.46 -9.44 2.72
N GLY A 125 6.25 -8.46 3.15
CA GLY A 125 5.76 -7.23 3.75
C GLY A 125 5.21 -7.37 5.17
N ALA A 126 5.27 -8.56 5.79
CA ALA A 126 4.82 -8.75 7.16
C ALA A 126 5.74 -8.04 8.17
N ALA A 127 5.19 -7.63 9.31
CA ALA A 127 5.95 -7.12 10.44
C ALA A 127 6.94 -8.17 10.95
N GLY A 128 8.13 -7.72 11.34
CA GLY A 128 9.25 -8.59 11.73
C GLY A 128 10.13 -9.05 10.57
N SER A 129 9.83 -8.65 9.32
CA SER A 129 10.66 -8.91 8.13
C SER A 129 11.91 -8.00 8.08
N HIS A 130 12.69 -8.07 6.99
CA HIS A 130 13.89 -7.24 6.80
C HIS A 130 13.68 -6.23 5.68
N TYR A 131 14.37 -5.09 5.71
CA TYR A 131 14.38 -4.17 4.56
C TYR A 131 14.83 -4.89 3.29
N ALA A 132 14.12 -4.63 2.19
CA ALA A 132 14.60 -4.99 0.86
C ALA A 132 15.79 -4.11 0.44
N ARG A 133 16.49 -4.53 -0.62
CA ARG A 133 17.43 -3.68 -1.34
C ARG A 133 17.00 -3.58 -2.79
N SER A 134 16.81 -2.35 -3.26
CA SER A 134 16.39 -2.08 -4.64
C SER A 134 17.57 -1.84 -5.58
N VAL A 135 18.79 -1.66 -5.06
CA VAL A 135 19.98 -1.38 -5.87
C VAL A 135 21.13 -2.32 -5.53
N VAL A 136 21.93 -2.63 -6.55
CA VAL A 136 23.18 -3.39 -6.42
C VAL A 136 24.36 -2.43 -6.27
N PRO A 137 25.24 -2.59 -5.27
CA PRO A 137 26.44 -1.77 -5.14
C PRO A 137 27.33 -1.87 -6.38
N LYS A 138 27.61 -0.74 -7.05
CA LYS A 138 28.43 -0.69 -8.27
C LYS A 138 29.89 -0.26 -8.04
N HIS A 139 30.20 0.24 -6.85
CA HIS A 139 31.50 0.83 -6.54
C HIS A 139 32.07 0.20 -5.28
N LYS A 140 33.40 0.05 -5.24
CA LYS A 140 34.10 -0.35 -4.02
C LYS A 140 33.95 0.76 -2.99
N ARG A 141 33.46 0.40 -1.81
CA ARG A 141 33.42 1.32 -0.66
C ARG A 141 34.86 1.68 -0.29
N THR A 142 35.13 2.97 -0.07
CA THR A 142 36.42 3.39 0.47
C THR A 142 36.59 2.82 1.88
N SER A 143 37.82 2.43 2.24
CA SER A 143 38.09 1.85 3.57
C SER A 143 37.87 2.87 4.69
N ILE A 144 37.97 4.16 4.36
CA ILE A 144 37.77 5.29 5.28
C ILE A 144 36.63 6.13 4.71
N LEU A 145 35.53 6.22 5.46
CA LEU A 145 34.45 7.15 5.17
C LEU A 145 34.65 8.43 5.99
N PRO A 146 34.18 9.60 5.51
CA PRO A 146 34.14 10.79 6.34
C PRO A 146 33.28 10.57 7.58
N ASP A 147 33.60 11.29 8.66
CA ASP A 147 32.79 11.32 9.87
C ASP A 147 31.36 11.80 9.52
N PRO A 148 30.29 11.06 9.90
CA PRO A 148 28.91 11.48 9.64
C PRO A 148 28.56 12.86 10.20
N SER A 149 29.11 13.23 11.37
CA SER A 149 28.90 14.54 11.99
C SER A 149 29.52 15.64 11.14
N LEU A 150 30.73 15.41 10.61
CA LEU A 150 31.37 16.36 9.69
C LEU A 150 30.54 16.56 8.42
N ILE A 151 29.97 15.49 7.84
CA ILE A 151 29.06 15.59 6.69
C ILE A 151 27.83 16.42 7.06
N PHE A 152 27.22 16.15 8.22
CA PHE A 152 26.05 16.86 8.68
C PHE A 152 26.34 18.36 8.88
N ASP A 153 27.34 18.72 9.67
CA ASP A 153 27.66 20.12 9.98
C ASP A 153 28.07 20.90 8.73
N SER A 154 28.85 20.27 7.86
CA SER A 154 29.37 20.93 6.65
C SER A 154 28.28 21.09 5.58
N LEU A 155 27.39 20.11 5.41
CA LEU A 155 26.48 20.06 4.27
C LEU A 155 25.02 20.17 4.66
N LEU A 156 24.56 19.51 5.72
CA LEU A 156 23.13 19.29 6.01
C LEU A 156 22.54 20.24 7.05
N ALA A 157 23.35 20.65 8.03
CA ALA A 157 22.95 21.57 9.08
C ALA A 157 22.42 22.87 8.45
N ARG A 158 21.32 23.39 9.00
CA ARG A 158 20.72 24.63 8.52
C ARG A 158 21.46 25.82 9.13
N ASN A 159 21.90 26.77 8.31
CA ASN A 159 22.40 28.05 8.81
C ASN A 159 21.25 29.07 8.96
N GLY A 160 21.02 29.52 10.19
CA GLY A 160 19.97 30.47 10.54
C GLY A 160 18.57 29.86 10.61
N SER A 161 17.56 30.72 10.62
CA SER A 161 16.15 30.31 10.78
C SER A 161 15.61 29.56 9.57
N ALA A 162 14.66 28.64 9.80
CA ALA A 162 13.86 28.01 8.76
C ALA A 162 13.31 29.06 7.76
N LYS A 163 13.65 28.92 6.48
CA LYS A 163 13.00 29.67 5.40
C LYS A 163 11.76 28.91 4.96
N GLU A 164 10.69 29.61 4.64
CA GLU A 164 9.46 28.98 4.18
C GLU A 164 9.64 28.31 2.82
N ASN A 165 8.91 27.21 2.63
CA ASN A 165 8.83 26.53 1.35
C ASN A 165 8.26 27.48 0.28
N PRO A 166 8.93 27.66 -0.88
CA PRO A 166 8.49 28.59 -1.92
C PRO A 166 7.12 28.20 -2.52
N SER A 167 6.78 26.91 -2.48
CA SER A 167 5.47 26.39 -2.86
C SER A 167 4.38 26.61 -1.81
N LYS A 168 4.72 27.20 -0.65
CA LYS A 168 3.80 27.44 0.48
C LYS A 168 3.08 26.16 0.92
N VAL A 169 3.82 25.05 0.86
CA VAL A 169 3.35 23.76 1.35
C VAL A 169 3.16 23.83 2.86
N SER A 170 2.01 23.38 3.32
CA SER A 170 1.66 23.30 4.74
C SER A 170 2.50 22.25 5.49
N SER A 171 2.82 22.51 6.77
CA SER A 171 3.39 21.51 7.69
C SER A 171 2.51 20.27 7.82
N CYS A 172 1.20 20.38 7.61
CA CYS A 172 0.26 19.25 7.63
C CYS A 172 0.63 18.16 6.61
N LEU A 173 1.24 18.52 5.46
CA LEU A 173 1.80 17.53 4.52
C LEU A 173 2.83 16.65 5.22
N PHE A 174 3.74 17.26 5.97
CA PHE A 174 4.80 16.55 6.69
C PHE A 174 4.27 15.79 7.90
N TYR A 175 3.16 16.24 8.51
CA TYR A 175 2.49 15.46 9.56
C TYR A 175 1.92 14.15 9.01
N LEU A 176 1.27 14.20 7.83
CA LEU A 176 0.83 12.98 7.14
C LEU A 176 2.02 12.12 6.68
N ALA A 177 3.10 12.73 6.20
CA ALA A 177 4.34 12.03 5.87
C ALA A 177 4.91 11.27 7.08
N THR A 178 4.88 11.90 8.26
CA THR A 178 5.28 11.30 9.53
C THR A 178 4.41 10.10 9.87
N VAL A 179 3.08 10.19 9.73
CA VAL A 179 2.18 9.03 9.92
C VAL A 179 2.55 7.89 8.96
N LEU A 180 2.80 8.21 7.68
CA LEU A 180 3.12 7.23 6.65
C LEU A 180 4.42 6.47 6.93
N ILE A 181 5.51 7.18 7.21
CA ILE A 181 6.80 6.54 7.49
C ILE A 181 6.77 5.82 8.84
N HIS A 182 6.07 6.35 9.84
CA HIS A 182 5.93 5.65 11.12
C HIS A 182 5.07 4.40 11.01
N GLY A 183 4.20 4.29 10.00
CA GLY A 183 3.42 3.08 9.72
C GLY A 183 4.18 1.98 9.00
N MET A 184 5.16 2.31 8.17
CA MET A 184 5.88 1.31 7.37
C MET A 184 7.35 1.11 7.77
N GLN A 185 7.90 1.97 8.62
CA GLN A 185 9.33 2.01 8.94
C GLN A 185 9.53 2.16 10.46
N LYS A 186 9.87 1.05 11.09
CA LYS A 186 10.39 0.99 12.48
C LYS A 186 11.49 -0.05 12.51
N TYR A 187 12.73 0.36 12.74
CA TYR A 187 13.83 -0.58 12.93
C TYR A 187 13.97 -0.96 14.41
N GLU A 188 14.49 -2.16 14.66
CA GLU A 188 14.80 -2.62 16.00
C GLU A 188 16.11 -1.98 16.50
N ILE A 189 16.02 -1.04 17.45
CA ILE A 189 17.16 -0.30 18.01
C ILE A 189 17.91 -1.10 19.09
N LEU A 190 17.26 -2.11 19.67
CA LEU A 190 17.73 -2.80 20.90
C LEU A 190 18.65 -3.98 20.63
N VAL A 191 18.74 -4.44 19.40
CA VAL A 191 19.54 -5.58 19.00
C VAL A 191 20.35 -5.10 17.81
N GLY A 192 21.66 -5.36 17.72
CA GLY A 192 22.57 -4.85 16.68
C GLY A 192 22.21 -5.16 15.22
N TYR A 193 20.98 -5.59 14.94
CA TYR A 193 20.31 -5.82 13.67
C TYR A 193 19.44 -4.61 13.27
N MET A 194 20.07 -3.52 12.83
CA MET A 194 19.41 -2.29 12.35
C MET A 194 18.61 -2.48 11.04
N ASN A 195 18.42 -3.72 10.57
CA ASN A 195 17.81 -4.08 9.29
C ASN A 195 16.45 -4.79 9.41
N LYS A 196 15.98 -5.11 10.63
CA LYS A 196 14.67 -5.71 10.87
C LYS A 196 13.58 -4.65 10.99
N LEU A 197 12.53 -4.78 10.19
CA LEU A 197 11.32 -3.96 10.18
C LEU A 197 10.34 -4.50 11.21
N ARG A 198 9.98 -3.70 12.22
CA ARG A 198 8.96 -4.07 13.22
C ARG A 198 7.54 -3.85 12.73
N ASN A 199 7.34 -3.08 11.68
CA ASN A 199 6.03 -2.79 11.09
C ASN A 199 5.83 -3.60 9.80
N SER A 200 4.59 -3.71 9.35
CA SER A 200 4.31 -4.18 8.00
C SER A 200 4.82 -3.18 6.96
N SER A 201 5.09 -3.64 5.75
CA SER A 201 5.46 -2.79 4.60
C SER A 201 4.24 -2.22 3.87
N TYR A 202 3.05 -2.30 4.46
CA TYR A 202 1.80 -1.93 3.81
C TYR A 202 1.24 -0.61 4.33
N LEU A 203 0.43 0.06 3.51
CA LEU A 203 -0.37 1.22 3.92
C LEU A 203 -1.62 0.75 4.69
N ASP A 204 -1.40 0.15 5.85
CA ASP A 204 -2.43 -0.48 6.69
C ASP A 204 -2.82 0.33 7.94
N LEU A 205 -2.33 1.57 8.00
CA LEU A 205 -2.51 2.53 9.10
C LEU A 205 -2.15 1.91 10.47
N SER A 206 -1.11 1.07 10.51
CA SER A 206 -0.59 0.49 11.75
C SER A 206 -0.27 1.49 12.88
N PRO A 207 0.03 2.79 12.64
CA PRO A 207 0.16 3.73 13.75
C PRO A 207 -1.13 3.90 14.56
N LEU A 208 -2.30 3.71 13.93
CA LEU A 208 -3.59 3.67 14.60
C LEU A 208 -3.86 2.29 15.22
N TYR A 209 -3.73 1.25 14.39
CA TYR A 209 -4.25 -0.10 14.70
C TYR A 209 -3.27 -1.04 15.38
N GLY A 210 -1.99 -0.68 15.47
CA GLY A 210 -0.91 -1.58 15.89
C GLY A 210 -0.40 -2.47 14.75
N LYS A 211 0.78 -3.07 14.98
CA LYS A 211 1.47 -3.92 13.99
C LYS A 211 1.47 -5.41 14.33
N ASN A 212 0.72 -5.81 15.35
CA ASN A 212 0.51 -7.19 15.76
C ASN A 212 -0.77 -7.26 16.62
N MET A 213 -1.19 -8.48 16.96
CA MET A 213 -2.43 -8.70 17.71
C MET A 213 -2.39 -8.08 19.11
N GLU A 214 -1.23 -8.07 19.77
CA GLU A 214 -1.08 -7.50 21.12
C GLU A 214 -1.33 -5.98 21.10
N GLU A 215 -0.67 -5.27 20.19
CA GLU A 215 -0.85 -3.82 20.00
C GLU A 215 -2.28 -3.49 19.55
N GLN A 216 -2.84 -4.27 18.63
CA GLN A 216 -4.23 -4.11 18.17
C GLN A 216 -5.25 -4.31 19.28
N THR A 217 -4.98 -5.23 20.20
CA THR A 217 -5.83 -5.47 21.39
C THR A 217 -5.85 -4.25 22.30
N LYS A 218 -4.72 -3.56 22.48
CA LYS A 218 -4.61 -2.40 23.39
C LYS A 218 -5.45 -1.20 22.95
N VAL A 219 -5.71 -1.06 21.64
CA VAL A 219 -6.48 0.06 21.09
C VAL A 219 -7.97 -0.25 20.89
N ARG A 220 -8.38 -1.52 21.01
CA ARG A 220 -9.77 -1.96 20.78
C ARG A 220 -10.59 -1.95 22.07
N THR A 221 -11.89 -1.74 21.92
CA THR A 221 -12.87 -1.93 23.00
C THR A 221 -13.42 -3.36 23.07
N PHE A 222 -13.24 -4.15 21.99
CA PHE A 222 -13.90 -5.45 21.77
C PHE A 222 -15.43 -5.38 21.86
N LYS A 223 -15.98 -4.22 21.51
CA LYS A 223 -17.42 -3.97 21.45
C LYS A 223 -17.77 -3.22 20.17
N ASP A 224 -18.68 -3.80 19.39
CA ASP A 224 -19.24 -3.20 18.16
C ASP A 224 -18.18 -2.73 17.14
N GLY A 225 -17.02 -3.41 17.12
CA GLY A 225 -15.91 -3.11 16.25
C GLY A 225 -15.13 -1.84 16.59
N ARG A 226 -15.41 -1.20 17.74
CA ARG A 226 -14.91 0.14 18.07
C ARG A 226 -13.48 0.14 18.60
N LEU A 227 -12.75 1.20 18.26
CA LEU A 227 -11.53 1.62 18.94
C LEU A 227 -11.88 2.38 20.23
N LYS A 228 -10.97 2.31 21.21
CA LYS A 228 -11.03 3.19 22.39
C LYS A 228 -10.95 4.65 21.92
N ASN A 229 -11.67 5.53 22.62
CA ASN A 229 -11.79 6.93 22.25
C ASN A 229 -10.42 7.61 22.22
N ASP A 230 -10.06 8.17 21.07
CA ASP A 230 -8.85 8.96 20.87
C ASP A 230 -7.56 8.23 21.31
N VAL A 231 -7.47 6.94 20.97
CA VAL A 231 -6.32 6.08 21.24
C VAL A 231 -5.66 5.65 19.92
N PHE A 232 -4.33 5.59 19.90
CA PHE A 232 -3.52 5.07 18.80
C PHE A 232 -2.35 4.25 19.33
N SER A 233 -1.68 3.49 18.47
CA SER A 233 -0.73 2.46 18.89
C SER A 233 0.75 2.86 18.82
N GLU A 234 1.13 3.84 17.98
CA GLU A 234 2.55 4.16 17.76
C GLU A 234 3.07 5.24 18.72
N ASP A 235 3.80 4.80 19.74
CA ASP A 235 4.45 5.63 20.77
C ASP A 235 5.36 6.73 20.20
N ARG A 236 6.10 6.44 19.11
CA ARG A 236 6.99 7.42 18.49
C ARG A 236 6.30 8.70 18.00
N LEU A 237 4.99 8.66 17.73
CA LEU A 237 4.27 9.88 17.33
C LEU A 237 4.23 10.93 18.45
N LEU A 238 4.38 10.52 19.71
CA LEU A 238 4.47 11.42 20.86
C LEU A 238 5.77 12.24 20.89
N THR A 239 6.79 11.87 20.07
CA THR A 239 8.01 12.65 19.87
C THR A 239 7.93 13.57 18.65
N GLN A 240 6.74 13.74 18.07
CA GLN A 240 6.50 14.55 16.88
C GLN A 240 5.59 15.74 17.22
N PRO A 241 5.56 16.80 16.39
CA PRO A 241 4.69 17.93 16.62
C PRO A 241 3.23 17.50 16.87
N PRO A 242 2.48 18.15 17.78
CA PRO A 242 1.18 17.66 18.26
C PRO A 242 0.11 17.48 17.17
N GLY A 243 0.23 18.21 16.06
CA GLY A 243 -0.65 18.05 14.90
C GLY A 243 -0.60 16.64 14.27
N VAL A 244 0.52 15.91 14.43
CA VAL A 244 0.64 14.50 14.00
C VAL A 244 -0.30 13.61 14.81
N CYS A 245 -0.29 13.75 16.14
CA CYS A 245 -1.20 13.03 17.02
C CYS A 245 -2.65 13.44 16.79
N ALA A 246 -2.93 14.73 16.58
CA ALA A 246 -4.28 15.20 16.26
C ALA A 246 -4.83 14.58 14.97
N LEU A 247 -3.99 14.42 13.93
CA LEU A 247 -4.38 13.72 12.69
C LEU A 247 -4.70 12.24 12.96
N MET A 248 -3.94 11.60 13.85
CA MET A 248 -4.21 10.23 14.27
C MET A 248 -5.57 10.11 15.00
N ILE A 249 -5.89 11.08 15.85
CA ILE A 249 -7.20 11.15 16.53
C ILE A 249 -8.34 11.30 15.50
N ALA A 250 -8.15 12.10 14.45
CA ALA A 250 -9.14 12.22 13.38
C ALA A 250 -9.42 10.86 12.71
N PHE A 251 -8.39 10.06 12.42
CA PHE A 251 -8.58 8.70 11.89
C PHE A 251 -9.25 7.74 12.89
N ASN A 252 -8.92 7.82 14.19
CA ASN A 252 -9.62 7.05 15.23
C ASN A 252 -11.12 7.36 15.23
N ARG A 253 -11.47 8.65 15.26
CA ARG A 253 -12.87 9.09 15.29
C ARG A 253 -13.61 8.71 14.01
N PHE A 254 -12.96 8.81 12.85
CA PHE A 254 -13.52 8.35 11.58
C PHE A 254 -13.82 6.85 11.60
N HIS A 255 -12.89 6.01 12.09
CA HIS A 255 -13.15 4.57 12.24
C HIS A 255 -14.38 4.32 13.11
N ASN A 256 -14.44 4.97 14.27
CA ASN A 256 -15.53 4.83 15.24
C ASN A 256 -16.88 5.33 14.71
N TYR A 257 -16.87 6.33 13.82
CA TYR A 257 -18.04 6.75 13.07
C TYR A 257 -18.48 5.67 12.08
N VAL A 258 -17.55 5.19 11.24
CA VAL A 258 -17.84 4.17 10.21
C VAL A 258 -18.43 2.89 10.80
N VAL A 259 -17.85 2.34 11.87
CA VAL A 259 -18.40 1.11 12.49
C VAL A 259 -19.76 1.34 13.15
N GLY A 260 -20.04 2.56 13.61
CA GLY A 260 -21.36 2.97 14.09
C GLY A 260 -22.39 2.97 12.97
N GLU A 261 -22.05 3.52 11.81
CA GLU A 261 -22.91 3.50 10.62
C GLU A 261 -23.14 2.07 10.10
N LEU A 262 -22.08 1.26 10.01
CA LEU A 262 -22.18 -0.15 9.61
C LEU A 262 -23.08 -0.95 10.54
N THR A 263 -23.01 -0.68 11.84
CA THR A 263 -23.86 -1.32 12.86
C THR A 263 -25.32 -0.87 12.73
N THR A 264 -25.55 0.42 12.48
CA THR A 264 -26.90 1.01 12.42
C THR A 264 -27.63 0.60 11.15
N ILE A 265 -26.95 0.67 9.99
CA ILE A 265 -27.52 0.31 8.69
C ILE A 265 -27.65 -1.21 8.57
N ASN A 266 -26.57 -1.95 8.91
CA ASN A 266 -26.51 -3.41 8.89
C ASN A 266 -27.14 -4.05 7.64
N GLU A 267 -26.72 -3.55 6.47
CA GLU A 267 -27.20 -4.00 5.16
C GLU A 267 -27.14 -5.53 5.03
N ASP A 268 -28.21 -6.11 4.49
CA ASP A 268 -28.41 -7.56 4.35
C ASP A 268 -28.21 -8.38 5.64
N ARG A 269 -28.36 -7.74 6.80
CA ARG A 269 -28.10 -8.36 8.11
C ARG A 269 -26.66 -8.87 8.26
N ARG A 270 -25.71 -8.34 7.50
CA ARG A 270 -24.30 -8.80 7.44
C ARG A 270 -23.61 -8.92 8.80
N PHE A 271 -23.94 -8.04 9.75
CA PHE A 271 -23.39 -8.02 11.10
C PHE A 271 -24.39 -8.49 12.15
N SER A 272 -25.46 -9.18 11.74
CA SER A 272 -26.39 -9.80 12.68
C SER A 272 -25.83 -11.11 13.21
N LEU A 273 -26.21 -11.48 14.42
CA LEU A 273 -25.98 -12.83 14.90
C LEU A 273 -26.87 -13.81 14.12
N ALA A 274 -26.47 -15.08 14.08
CA ALA A 274 -27.30 -16.12 13.51
C ALA A 274 -28.65 -16.20 14.23
N GLU A 275 -29.69 -16.59 13.50
CA GLU A 275 -31.04 -16.73 14.05
C GLU A 275 -31.05 -17.72 15.23
N GLY A 276 -31.69 -17.32 16.34
CA GLY A 276 -31.70 -18.11 17.58
C GLY A 276 -30.49 -17.90 18.51
N VAL A 277 -29.42 -17.23 18.06
CA VAL A 277 -28.27 -16.90 18.91
C VAL A 277 -28.54 -15.61 19.69
N THR A 278 -29.23 -15.75 20.83
CA THR A 278 -29.54 -14.65 21.76
C THR A 278 -28.77 -14.80 23.07
N HIS A 279 -28.88 -13.79 23.95
CA HIS A 279 -28.30 -13.87 25.29
C HIS A 279 -28.75 -15.15 26.01
N GLY A 280 -27.78 -15.89 26.57
CA GLY A 280 -28.02 -17.21 27.17
C GLY A 280 -27.76 -18.42 26.25
N HIS A 281 -27.61 -18.22 24.94
CA HIS A 281 -27.17 -19.27 24.02
C HIS A 281 -25.68 -19.60 24.25
N PRO A 282 -25.25 -20.89 24.22
CA PRO A 282 -23.85 -21.28 24.47
C PRO A 282 -22.82 -20.57 23.57
N ASP A 283 -23.19 -20.32 22.31
CA ASP A 283 -22.33 -19.64 21.34
C ASP A 283 -22.47 -18.11 21.30
N TYR A 284 -23.27 -17.50 22.18
CA TYR A 284 -23.56 -16.05 22.13
C TYR A 284 -22.30 -15.20 22.19
N ASP A 285 -21.42 -15.46 23.17
CA ASP A 285 -20.20 -14.66 23.35
C ASP A 285 -19.23 -14.83 22.18
N LYS A 286 -19.10 -16.05 21.65
CA LYS A 286 -18.29 -16.33 20.46
C LYS A 286 -18.86 -15.61 19.24
N ALA A 287 -20.18 -15.58 19.08
CA ALA A 287 -20.85 -14.89 17.98
C ALA A 287 -20.69 -13.37 18.10
N GLN A 288 -20.74 -12.82 19.31
CA GLN A 288 -20.49 -11.40 19.58
C GLN A 288 -19.04 -11.01 19.28
N LEU A 289 -18.06 -11.83 19.69
CA LEU A 289 -16.65 -11.59 19.36
C LEU A 289 -16.39 -11.65 17.85
N LYS A 290 -17.03 -12.58 17.15
CA LYS A 290 -16.95 -12.65 15.69
C LYS A 290 -17.56 -11.39 15.05
N ARG A 291 -18.74 -10.97 15.52
CA ARG A 291 -19.42 -9.76 15.04
C ARG A 291 -18.57 -8.51 15.27
N ASP A 292 -18.02 -8.35 16.48
CA ASP A 292 -17.09 -7.26 16.81
C ASP A 292 -15.88 -7.25 15.86
N ASN A 293 -15.26 -8.41 15.63
CA ASN A 293 -14.13 -8.52 14.72
C ASN A 293 -14.51 -8.20 13.27
N ASP A 294 -15.65 -8.68 12.78
CA ASP A 294 -16.11 -8.39 11.41
C ASP A 294 -16.39 -6.89 11.21
N LEU A 295 -17.00 -6.22 12.20
CA LEU A 295 -17.19 -4.76 12.21
C LEU A 295 -15.86 -4.02 12.24
N PHE A 296 -14.97 -4.39 13.17
CA PHE A 296 -13.65 -3.77 13.33
C PHE A 296 -12.83 -3.88 12.04
N GLN A 297 -12.74 -5.07 11.45
CA GLN A 297 -11.95 -5.27 10.24
C GLN A 297 -12.55 -4.56 9.03
N THR A 298 -13.89 -4.52 8.92
CA THR A 298 -14.55 -3.75 7.85
C THR A 298 -14.30 -2.26 8.02
N GLY A 299 -14.45 -1.71 9.23
CA GLY A 299 -14.14 -0.31 9.55
C GLY A 299 -12.66 0.03 9.32
N ARG A 300 -11.74 -0.89 9.64
CA ARG A 300 -10.32 -0.79 9.35
C ARG A 300 -10.05 -0.69 7.85
N LEU A 301 -10.66 -1.55 7.04
CA LEU A 301 -10.51 -1.50 5.57
C LEU A 301 -11.01 -0.18 4.99
N VAL A 302 -12.18 0.31 5.42
CA VAL A 302 -12.75 1.60 4.97
C VAL A 302 -11.84 2.77 5.36
N THR A 303 -11.37 2.80 6.60
CA THR A 303 -10.48 3.86 7.11
C THR A 303 -9.12 3.84 6.40
N CYS A 304 -8.54 2.66 6.16
CA CYS A 304 -7.34 2.53 5.34
C CYS A 304 -7.58 2.96 3.88
N GLY A 305 -8.77 2.69 3.34
CA GLY A 305 -9.19 3.19 2.04
C GLY A 305 -9.22 4.71 1.97
N LEU A 306 -9.79 5.38 2.98
CA LEU A 306 -9.74 6.84 3.13
C LEU A 306 -8.29 7.34 3.20
N TYR A 307 -7.46 6.73 4.06
CA TYR A 307 -6.05 7.07 4.20
C TYR A 307 -5.28 6.98 2.87
N VAL A 308 -5.46 5.91 2.11
CA VAL A 308 -4.86 5.76 0.78
C VAL A 308 -5.44 6.78 -0.22
N ASN A 309 -6.74 7.09 -0.15
CA ASN A 309 -7.34 8.12 -0.99
C ASN A 309 -6.74 9.50 -0.74
N ILE A 310 -6.52 9.89 0.53
CA ILE A 310 -5.82 11.14 0.88
C ILE A 310 -4.40 11.15 0.30
N ILE A 311 -3.69 10.01 0.38
CA ILE A 311 -2.33 9.90 -0.16
C ILE A 311 -2.31 10.15 -1.67
N VAL A 312 -3.13 9.41 -2.41
CA VAL A 312 -3.12 9.43 -3.87
C VAL A 312 -3.72 10.71 -4.43
N SER A 313 -4.78 11.21 -3.79
CA SER A 313 -5.56 12.33 -4.30
C SER A 313 -5.01 13.69 -3.88
N ASP A 314 -4.31 13.82 -2.74
CA ASP A 314 -3.84 15.14 -2.26
C ASP A 314 -2.35 15.16 -1.92
N TYR A 315 -1.85 14.17 -1.17
CA TYR A 315 -0.46 14.14 -0.70
C TYR A 315 0.53 14.06 -1.87
N LEU A 316 0.35 13.09 -2.78
CA LEU A 316 1.21 12.93 -3.96
C LEU A 316 1.13 14.13 -4.90
N ARG A 317 -0.07 14.71 -5.07
CA ARG A 317 -0.26 15.92 -5.89
C ARG A 317 0.51 17.10 -5.32
N THR A 318 0.55 17.23 -3.99
CA THR A 318 1.30 18.27 -3.30
C THR A 318 2.81 18.09 -3.47
N ILE A 319 3.32 16.86 -3.35
CA ILE A 319 4.75 16.56 -3.57
C ILE A 319 5.16 16.87 -5.01
N LEU A 320 4.31 16.53 -5.98
CA LEU A 320 4.52 16.84 -7.40
C LEU A 320 4.23 18.31 -7.73
N ASN A 321 3.90 19.13 -6.74
CA ASN A 321 3.57 20.56 -6.87
C ASN A 321 2.42 20.84 -7.86
N LEU A 322 1.49 19.89 -8.05
CA LEU A 322 0.37 20.01 -8.98
C LEU A 322 -0.69 21.01 -8.51
N ASN A 323 -0.67 21.38 -7.22
CA ASN A 323 -1.56 22.40 -6.66
C ASN A 323 -1.28 23.80 -7.23
N ARG A 324 -0.11 23.99 -7.86
CA ARG A 324 0.29 25.22 -8.57
C ARG A 324 0.29 25.07 -10.09
N ASN A 325 -0.30 23.99 -10.61
CA ASN A 325 -0.40 23.79 -12.04
C ASN A 325 -1.16 24.97 -12.67
N PRO A 326 -0.61 25.65 -13.69
CA PRO A 326 -1.33 26.74 -14.38
C PRO A 326 -2.60 26.24 -15.09
N ILE A 327 -2.70 24.94 -15.34
CA ILE A 327 -3.89 24.30 -15.91
C ILE A 327 -4.70 23.68 -14.78
N ALA A 328 -6.01 24.01 -14.73
CA ALA A 328 -6.96 23.32 -13.87
C ALA A 328 -7.06 21.85 -14.29
N SER A 329 -6.37 20.98 -13.55
CA SER A 329 -6.34 19.54 -13.80
C SER A 329 -6.62 18.81 -12.51
N ASP A 330 -7.42 17.76 -12.59
CA ASP A 330 -7.68 16.81 -11.50
C ASP A 330 -6.76 15.58 -11.57
N TRP A 331 -5.78 15.59 -12.48
CA TRP A 331 -4.87 14.47 -12.69
C TRP A 331 -4.16 14.08 -11.39
N LYS A 332 -4.11 12.76 -11.17
CA LYS A 332 -3.46 12.12 -10.02
C LYS A 332 -2.75 10.86 -10.49
N LEU A 333 -1.67 10.51 -9.80
CA LEU A 333 -0.97 9.25 -10.01
C LEU A 333 -1.64 8.16 -9.16
N ASP A 334 -2.69 7.53 -9.67
CA ASP A 334 -3.42 6.47 -8.96
C ASP A 334 -3.01 5.07 -9.43
N PRO A 335 -2.17 4.33 -8.67
CA PRO A 335 -1.75 2.99 -9.04
C PRO A 335 -2.88 1.95 -8.91
N ARG A 336 -4.08 2.36 -8.50
CA ARG A 336 -5.26 1.49 -8.38
C ARG A 336 -6.14 1.52 -9.63
N ASP A 337 -5.89 2.46 -10.54
CA ASP A 337 -6.61 2.55 -11.80
C ASP A 337 -6.41 1.26 -12.60
N ASP A 338 -7.45 0.87 -13.34
CA ASP A 338 -7.44 -0.34 -14.15
C ASP A 338 -6.90 -0.01 -15.53
N PHE A 339 -5.59 -0.19 -15.70
CA PHE A 339 -4.97 -0.16 -17.02
C PHE A 339 -5.26 -1.51 -17.66
N SER A 340 -6.16 -1.55 -18.65
CA SER A 340 -6.79 -2.72 -19.30
C SER A 340 -5.84 -3.83 -19.80
N GLU A 341 -4.54 -3.65 -19.65
CA GLU A 341 -3.49 -4.59 -20.00
C GLU A 341 -3.09 -5.52 -18.84
N VAL A 342 -3.75 -5.48 -17.68
CA VAL A 342 -3.41 -6.35 -16.52
C VAL A 342 -3.34 -7.84 -16.92
N PHE A 343 -4.01 -8.26 -18.00
CA PHE A 343 -4.09 -9.65 -18.50
C PHE A 343 -3.07 -10.00 -19.60
N ASP A 344 -2.29 -9.04 -20.08
CA ASP A 344 -1.17 -9.32 -20.98
C ASP A 344 0.10 -9.58 -20.16
N SER A 345 1.01 -10.37 -20.72
CA SER A 345 2.40 -10.50 -20.28
C SER A 345 3.15 -9.15 -20.17
N GLN A 346 2.62 -8.11 -20.81
CA GLN A 346 3.10 -6.72 -20.78
C GLN A 346 2.38 -5.82 -19.76
N GLY A 347 1.34 -6.33 -19.09
CA GLY A 347 0.55 -5.59 -18.11
C GLY A 347 1.30 -5.25 -16.82
N THR A 348 0.86 -4.20 -16.12
CA THR A 348 1.38 -3.89 -14.79
C THR A 348 0.74 -4.83 -13.74
N PRO A 349 1.52 -5.69 -13.06
CA PRO A 349 0.97 -6.63 -12.09
C PRO A 349 0.40 -5.90 -10.86
N ARG A 350 -0.73 -6.39 -10.35
CA ARG A 350 -1.41 -5.88 -9.16
C ARG A 350 -1.50 -6.95 -8.08
N GLY A 351 -1.51 -6.54 -6.81
CA GLY A 351 -1.70 -7.46 -5.68
C GLY A 351 -0.50 -8.36 -5.37
N ILE A 352 0.68 -8.08 -5.93
CA ILE A 352 1.89 -8.90 -5.72
C ILE A 352 2.64 -8.61 -4.42
N GLY A 353 2.05 -7.83 -3.51
CA GLY A 353 2.66 -7.45 -2.23
C GLY A 353 3.67 -6.30 -2.33
N ASN A 354 4.27 -5.95 -1.19
CA ASN A 354 5.28 -4.89 -1.09
C ASN A 354 6.29 -5.24 0.02
N GLN A 355 7.55 -4.82 -0.16
CA GLN A 355 8.57 -4.84 0.89
C GLN A 355 9.32 -3.51 0.85
N VAL A 356 9.29 -2.75 1.95
CA VAL A 356 10.00 -1.47 1.99
C VAL A 356 11.50 -1.71 1.88
N SER A 357 12.16 -0.93 1.02
CA SER A 357 13.60 -0.99 0.84
C SER A 357 14.34 -0.02 1.76
N VAL A 358 15.61 -0.33 2.05
CA VAL A 358 16.47 0.58 2.80
C VAL A 358 16.71 1.88 2.03
N GLU A 359 16.74 1.82 0.70
CA GLU A 359 16.86 3.01 -0.14
C GLU A 359 15.63 3.91 0.02
N PHE A 360 14.41 3.34 0.05
CA PHE A 360 13.19 4.09 0.31
C PHE A 360 13.22 4.76 1.69
N ASN A 361 13.71 4.07 2.73
CA ASN A 361 13.91 4.69 4.06
C ASN A 361 14.82 5.91 4.01
N MET A 362 15.90 5.86 3.23
CA MET A 362 16.88 6.96 3.16
C MET A 362 16.35 8.17 2.39
N ILE A 363 15.69 7.97 1.24
CA ILE A 363 15.18 9.08 0.42
C ILE A 363 14.00 9.81 1.07
N TYR A 364 13.31 9.18 2.02
CA TYR A 364 12.15 9.77 2.71
C TYR A 364 12.53 10.58 3.97
N ARG A 365 13.82 10.84 4.21
CA ARG A 365 14.30 11.64 5.35
C ARG A 365 14.21 13.14 5.05
N TRP A 366 13.00 13.69 5.10
CA TRP A 366 12.73 15.08 4.72
C TRP A 366 12.83 16.09 5.88
N HIS A 367 13.71 15.85 6.85
CA HIS A 367 13.84 16.69 8.05
C HIS A 367 14.24 18.14 7.76
N SER A 368 14.84 18.43 6.60
CA SER A 368 15.14 19.81 6.19
C SER A 368 13.89 20.68 6.00
N ALA A 369 12.72 20.06 5.82
CA ALA A 369 11.44 20.76 5.69
C ALA A 369 10.74 21.06 7.02
N VAL A 370 11.36 20.78 8.17
CA VAL A 370 10.86 21.21 9.49
C VAL A 370 10.69 22.73 9.48
N SER A 371 9.47 23.19 9.78
CA SER A 371 9.11 24.61 9.83
C SER A 371 9.74 25.30 11.04
N ARG A 372 9.68 26.64 11.09
CA ARG A 372 10.15 27.40 12.26
C ARG A 372 9.36 27.05 13.52
N GLN A 373 8.04 26.90 13.40
CA GLN A 373 7.19 26.57 14.55
C GLN A 373 7.47 25.15 15.07
N ASP A 374 7.63 24.19 14.16
CA ASP A 374 7.96 22.81 14.53
C ASP A 374 9.38 22.70 15.12
N GLU A 375 10.32 23.54 14.66
CA GLU A 375 11.67 23.68 15.23
C GLU A 375 11.61 24.20 16.69
N VAL A 376 10.79 25.22 16.97
CA VAL A 376 10.57 25.72 18.34
C VAL A 376 9.99 24.62 19.22
N TRP A 377 9.00 23.88 18.71
CA TRP A 377 8.42 22.74 19.42
C TRP A 377 9.46 21.66 19.71
N ALA A 378 10.25 21.25 18.71
CA ALA A 378 11.27 20.21 18.86
C ALA A 378 12.35 20.60 19.88
N ASN A 379 12.78 21.86 19.89
CA ASN A 379 13.73 22.38 20.88
C ASN A 379 13.12 22.42 22.30
N GLY A 380 11.83 22.72 22.42
CA GLY A 380 11.11 22.64 23.69
C GLY A 380 11.02 21.20 24.22
N PHE A 381 10.60 20.27 23.35
CA PHE A 381 10.53 18.85 23.66
C PHE A 381 11.90 18.27 24.04
N PHE A 382 12.97 18.66 23.34
CA PHE A 382 14.33 18.26 23.70
C PHE A 382 14.67 18.67 25.14
N LYS A 383 14.34 19.89 25.56
CA LYS A 383 14.57 20.35 26.94
C LYS A 383 13.70 19.64 27.97
N GLU A 384 12.50 19.22 27.60
CA GLU A 384 11.64 18.39 28.46
C GLU A 384 12.26 17.02 28.71
N VAL A 385 12.78 16.38 27.65
CA VAL A 385 13.37 15.03 27.73
C VAL A 385 14.73 15.04 28.43
N PHE A 386 15.61 15.98 28.07
CA PHE A 386 17.02 15.98 28.46
C PHE A 386 17.35 17.00 29.55
N GLY A 387 16.40 17.87 29.91
CA GLY A 387 16.55 18.94 30.89
C GLY A 387 16.95 20.29 30.27
N PRO A 388 16.76 21.39 31.01
CA PRO A 388 16.91 22.76 30.48
C PRO A 388 18.34 23.14 30.09
N ASN A 389 19.34 22.45 30.66
CA ASN A 389 20.76 22.70 30.43
C ASN A 389 21.37 21.77 29.37
N ALA A 390 20.58 20.85 28.79
CA ALA A 390 21.08 19.97 27.74
C ALA A 390 21.37 20.77 26.46
N ASN A 391 22.52 20.50 25.84
CA ASN A 391 22.92 21.11 24.57
C ASN A 391 22.96 20.03 23.48
N PRO A 392 22.11 20.12 22.43
CA PRO A 392 22.14 19.15 21.32
C PRO A 392 23.46 19.16 20.55
N ASP A 393 24.18 20.29 20.50
CA ASP A 393 25.43 20.42 19.72
C ASP A 393 26.60 19.63 20.30
N THR A 394 26.55 19.31 21.60
CA THR A 394 27.64 18.61 22.32
C THR A 394 27.23 17.24 22.82
N MET A 395 25.96 16.86 22.67
CA MET A 395 25.43 15.59 23.16
C MET A 395 25.89 14.44 22.26
N SER A 396 26.42 13.37 22.86
CA SER A 396 26.75 12.17 22.10
C SER A 396 25.49 11.43 21.63
N THR A 397 25.60 10.67 20.53
CA THR A 397 24.48 9.84 20.05
C THR A 397 24.02 8.83 21.10
N ASP A 398 24.92 8.30 21.92
CA ASP A 398 24.60 7.34 22.97
C ASP A 398 23.78 8.00 24.10
N GLU A 399 24.20 9.16 24.60
CA GLU A 399 23.43 9.95 25.57
C GLU A 399 22.04 10.30 25.03
N PHE A 400 21.95 10.72 23.77
CA PHE A 400 20.68 11.01 23.10
C PHE A 400 19.75 9.78 23.08
N LEU A 401 20.26 8.63 22.64
CA LEU A 401 19.48 7.40 22.57
C LEU A 401 19.07 6.88 23.96
N GLN A 402 19.94 6.99 24.96
CA GLN A 402 19.62 6.63 26.34
C GLN A 402 18.53 7.52 26.93
N GLY A 403 18.60 8.84 26.71
CA GLY A 403 17.57 9.77 27.18
C GLY A 403 16.21 9.51 26.53
N LEU A 404 16.17 9.27 25.21
CA LEU A 404 14.93 8.88 24.53
C LEU A 404 14.37 7.55 25.06
N ARG A 405 15.22 6.55 25.33
CA ARG A 405 14.78 5.28 25.94
C ARG A 405 14.20 5.49 27.33
N LYS A 406 14.85 6.29 28.17
CA LYS A 406 14.37 6.63 29.51
C LYS A 406 13.02 7.36 29.46
N TRP A 407 12.87 8.31 28.55
CA TRP A 407 11.60 9.00 28.32
C TRP A 407 10.52 8.03 27.85
N ASN A 408 10.82 7.15 26.90
CA ASN A 408 9.85 6.15 26.42
C ASN A 408 9.39 5.19 27.52
N TRP A 409 10.30 4.79 28.43
CA TRP A 409 9.95 3.98 29.61
C TRP A 409 9.14 4.73 30.66
N SER A 410 9.16 6.06 30.66
CA SER A 410 8.33 6.87 31.56
C SER A 410 6.89 6.99 31.09
N LEU A 411 6.62 6.71 29.80
CA LEU A 411 5.26 6.72 29.28
C LEU A 411 4.42 5.61 29.94
N PRO A 412 3.14 5.86 30.22
CA PRO A 412 2.22 4.80 30.62
C PRO A 412 2.22 3.65 29.59
N GLY A 413 2.24 2.40 30.03
CA GLY A 413 2.21 1.26 29.10
C GLY A 413 0.87 1.09 28.35
N ASP A 414 -0.20 1.70 28.86
CA ASP A 414 -1.53 1.71 28.25
C ASP A 414 -1.71 2.96 27.38
N PRO A 415 -1.94 2.83 26.06
CA PRO A 415 -2.06 3.97 25.16
C PRO A 415 -3.26 4.88 25.45
N GLU A 416 -4.26 4.38 26.17
CA GLU A 416 -5.41 5.18 26.62
C GLU A 416 -5.02 6.29 27.60
N LYS A 417 -3.85 6.16 28.24
CA LYS A 417 -3.32 7.15 29.19
C LYS A 417 -2.37 8.16 28.54
N TRP A 418 -2.03 7.99 27.27
CA TRP A 418 -1.14 8.90 26.57
C TRP A 418 -1.83 10.24 26.33
N THR A 419 -1.07 11.32 26.54
CA THR A 419 -1.43 12.71 26.27
C THR A 419 -0.35 13.34 25.39
N PHE A 420 -0.69 14.40 24.67
CA PHE A 420 0.24 15.11 23.79
C PHE A 420 -0.14 16.59 23.70
N GLY A 421 0.79 17.45 23.31
CA GLY A 421 0.52 18.88 23.06
C GLY A 421 -0.01 19.68 24.25
N GLY A 422 0.11 19.15 25.48
CA GLY A 422 -0.50 19.74 26.68
C GLY A 422 -2.00 19.46 26.84
N LEU A 423 -2.60 18.66 25.96
CA LEU A 423 -4.03 18.33 26.01
C LEU A 423 -4.31 17.36 27.16
N THR A 424 -5.46 17.55 27.80
CA THR A 424 -5.98 16.65 28.84
C THR A 424 -7.22 15.91 28.33
N ARG A 425 -7.35 14.64 28.69
CA ARG A 425 -8.53 13.83 28.31
C ARG A 425 -9.74 14.21 29.17
N LEU A 426 -10.91 14.14 28.55
CA LEU A 426 -12.22 14.19 29.19
C LEU A 426 -12.52 12.86 29.90
N GLU A 427 -13.58 12.85 30.71
CA GLU A 427 -14.00 11.65 31.46
C GLU A 427 -14.35 10.45 30.56
N ASP A 428 -14.81 10.70 29.32
CA ASP A 428 -15.13 9.67 28.34
C ASP A 428 -13.90 9.17 27.53
N GLY A 429 -12.71 9.64 27.89
CA GLY A 429 -11.44 9.32 27.26
C GLY A 429 -11.10 10.15 26.02
N ARG A 430 -11.99 11.03 25.53
CA ARG A 430 -11.72 11.89 24.37
C ARG A 430 -10.87 13.11 24.73
N PHE A 431 -10.25 13.72 23.73
CA PHE A 431 -9.72 15.07 23.84
C PHE A 431 -10.77 16.11 23.42
N PRO A 432 -10.73 17.33 23.96
CA PRO A 432 -11.63 18.42 23.55
C PRO A 432 -11.52 18.74 22.06
N ASP A 433 -12.67 18.78 21.37
CA ASP A 433 -12.75 18.99 19.92
C ASP A 433 -12.08 20.30 19.49
N ALA A 434 -12.31 21.39 20.24
CA ALA A 434 -11.76 22.70 19.93
C ALA A 434 -10.22 22.70 19.94
N GLU A 435 -9.60 21.99 20.88
CA GLU A 435 -8.14 21.91 20.99
C GLU A 435 -7.54 21.05 19.87
N LEU A 436 -8.19 19.93 19.51
CA LEU A 436 -7.78 19.12 18.36
C LEU A 436 -7.86 19.91 17.05
N VAL A 437 -8.96 20.65 16.84
CA VAL A 437 -9.14 21.51 15.67
C VAL A 437 -8.06 22.60 15.62
N GLN A 438 -7.74 23.23 16.75
CA GLN A 438 -6.66 24.22 16.82
C GLN A 438 -5.30 23.64 16.40
N LEU A 439 -4.96 22.43 16.85
CA LEU A 439 -3.71 21.77 16.44
C LEU A 439 -3.65 21.49 14.94
N LEU A 440 -4.75 20.98 14.35
CA LEU A 440 -4.84 20.70 12.93
C LEU A 440 -4.81 22.00 12.09
N GLN A 441 -5.50 23.04 12.55
CA GLN A 441 -5.50 24.35 11.92
C GLN A 441 -4.09 24.98 11.95
N ALA A 442 -3.44 24.98 13.11
CA ALA A 442 -2.08 25.49 13.26
C ALA A 442 -1.10 24.76 12.32
N GLY A 443 -1.21 23.42 12.23
CA GLY A 443 -0.41 22.63 11.28
C GLY A 443 -0.71 22.98 9.81
N THR A 444 -1.96 23.28 9.50
CA THR A 444 -2.43 23.61 8.14
C THR A 444 -1.94 25.00 7.71
N GLU A 445 -2.07 26.01 8.57
CA GLU A 445 -1.69 27.40 8.31
C GLU A 445 -0.17 27.62 8.36
N ASN A 446 0.55 26.79 9.13
CA ASN A 446 2.00 26.87 9.23
C ASN A 446 2.67 26.36 7.94
N VAL A 447 3.53 27.20 7.36
CA VAL A 447 4.26 26.86 6.14
C VAL A 447 5.50 26.04 6.50
N ALA A 448 5.64 24.89 5.84
CA ALA A 448 6.80 24.03 6.00
C ALA A 448 8.11 24.73 5.61
N GLY A 449 9.22 24.21 6.10
CA GLY A 449 10.55 24.67 5.71
C GLY A 449 10.85 24.40 4.22
N LYS A 450 11.65 25.27 3.61
CA LYS A 450 12.27 25.04 2.31
C LYS A 450 13.20 23.83 2.42
N TYR A 451 13.15 22.95 1.42
CA TYR A 451 14.21 21.97 1.21
C TYR A 451 15.52 22.71 0.93
N SER A 452 16.41 22.75 1.92
CA SER A 452 17.73 23.35 1.77
C SER A 452 18.73 22.68 2.70
N CYS A 453 19.98 22.67 2.25
CA CYS A 453 21.15 22.31 3.01
C CYS A 453 22.19 23.44 2.87
N ASN A 454 23.24 23.48 3.69
CA ASN A 454 24.19 24.60 3.75
C ASN A 454 24.70 25.02 2.36
N GLY A 455 24.34 26.23 1.91
CA GLY A 455 24.85 26.82 0.66
C GLY A 455 24.39 26.18 -0.66
N LEU A 456 23.54 25.16 -0.63
CA LEU A 456 23.02 24.47 -1.82
C LEU A 456 21.49 24.47 -1.81
N GLY A 457 20.90 25.35 -2.63
CA GLY A 457 19.46 25.34 -2.90
C GLY A 457 18.95 26.58 -3.60
#